data_AF-A0A1Y3B1E6-F1
#
_entry.id   AF-A0A1Y3B1E6-F1
#
_cell.length_a   1.000
_cell.length_b   1.000
_cell.length_c   1.000
_cell.angle_alpha   90.00
_cell.angle_beta   90.00
_cell.angle_gamma   90.00
#
_symmetry.space_group_name_H-M   'P 1'
#
loop_
_entity.id
_entity.type
_entity.pdbx_description
1 polymer ?
#
loop_
_entity_poly.entity_id
_entity_poly.type
_entity_poly.pdbx_seq_one_letter_code
_entity_poly.pdbx_strand_id
1 'polypeptide(L)'
;WRDIVLTTGASEGIRSVLALINTHSTDTIPSGVMIPIPQYPLYSATITEYGMYPINYYLDEDNQWSLNIDELKRSLNESKGKCKPKAIVVINPGNPTGSVLTRKNIEDIIHFAKQNRLLIIADEVYQHNIWDGEFFSFKKILHDLNEDIELASVMSASKGFMGECGLRG
;
A
#
# COMPACT_ATOMS: atom_id res chain seq x y z
N TRP A 1 -9.60 -12.73 -14.97
CA TRP A 1 -8.64 -13.73 -14.45
C TRP A 1 -7.22 -13.54 -14.98
N ARG A 2 -7.01 -12.91 -16.14
CA ARG A 2 -5.64 -12.61 -16.63
C ARG A 2 -4.86 -11.67 -15.69
N ASP A 3 -5.57 -10.84 -14.93
CA ASP A 3 -4.99 -9.91 -13.95
C ASP A 3 -5.01 -10.45 -12.51
N ILE A 4 -5.15 -11.77 -12.34
CA ILE A 4 -5.15 -12.43 -11.03
C ILE A 4 -3.96 -13.37 -10.98
N VAL A 5 -3.08 -13.16 -9.98
CA VAL A 5 -1.92 -14.02 -9.71
C VAL A 5 -2.12 -14.65 -8.34
N LEU A 6 -2.09 -15.97 -8.28
CA LEU A 6 -2.10 -16.70 -7.02
C LEU A 6 -0.68 -16.73 -6.45
N THR A 7 -0.55 -16.44 -5.16
CA THR A 7 0.72 -16.40 -4.45
C THR A 7 0.64 -17.22 -3.17
N THR A 8 1.79 -17.57 -2.59
CA THR A 8 1.86 -18.28 -1.31
C THR A 8 1.59 -17.29 -0.17
N GLY A 9 0.35 -16.81 -0.08
CA GLY A 9 -0.09 -15.73 0.79
C GLY A 9 0.26 -14.33 0.27
N ALA A 10 -0.30 -13.31 0.94
CA ALA A 10 -0.09 -11.90 0.59
C ALA A 10 1.38 -11.48 0.61
N SER A 11 2.17 -12.02 1.55
CA SER A 11 3.58 -11.64 1.73
C SER A 11 4.43 -11.88 0.48
N GLU A 12 4.25 -13.02 -0.20
CA GLU A 12 4.99 -13.31 -1.43
C GLU A 12 4.53 -12.46 -2.61
N GLY A 13 3.24 -12.10 -2.66
CA GLY A 13 2.72 -11.15 -3.64
C GLY A 13 3.35 -9.76 -3.47
N ILE A 14 3.39 -9.25 -2.25
CA ILE A 14 4.04 -7.97 -1.92
C ILE A 14 5.52 -8.00 -2.29
N ARG A 15 6.25 -9.05 -1.91
CA ARG A 15 7.67 -9.24 -2.28
C ARG A 15 7.87 -9.23 -3.79
N SER A 16 7.03 -9.93 -4.54
CA SER A 16 7.11 -10.00 -6.00
C SER A 16 6.90 -8.63 -6.65
N VAL A 17 5.90 -7.87 -6.18
CA VAL A 17 5.64 -6.50 -6.68
C VAL A 17 6.80 -5.56 -6.36
N LEU A 18 7.31 -5.60 -5.12
CA LEU A 18 8.45 -4.79 -4.71
C LEU A 18 9.72 -5.11 -5.52
N ALA A 19 9.98 -6.40 -5.80
CA ALA A 19 11.09 -6.81 -6.64
C ALA A 19 10.95 -6.29 -8.08
N LEU A 20 9.73 -6.31 -8.64
CA LEU A 20 9.46 -5.85 -10.00
C LEU A 20 9.72 -4.34 -10.18
N ILE A 21 9.32 -3.53 -9.19
CA ILE A 21 9.50 -2.06 -9.27
C ILE A 21 10.92 -1.61 -8.89
N ASN A 22 11.76 -2.52 -8.42
CA ASN A 22 13.09 -2.19 -7.94
C ASN A 22 14.12 -2.11 -9.10
N THR A 23 14.31 -0.90 -9.64
CA THR A 23 15.13 -0.68 -10.84
C THR A 23 16.62 -0.39 -10.55
N HIS A 24 17.24 -1.13 -9.63
CA HIS A 24 18.63 -0.86 -9.17
C HIS A 24 19.70 -0.88 -10.27
N SER A 25 19.50 -1.59 -11.37
CA SER A 25 20.58 -1.88 -12.33
C SER A 25 21.02 -0.69 -13.20
N THR A 26 20.31 0.44 -13.17
CA THR A 26 20.57 1.58 -14.09
C THR A 26 20.73 2.94 -13.40
N ASP A 27 20.43 3.03 -12.11
CA ASP A 27 20.28 4.32 -11.42
C ASP A 27 21.28 4.51 -10.28
N THR A 28 21.85 5.71 -10.18
CA THR A 28 22.76 6.13 -9.10
C THR A 28 22.06 6.35 -7.76
N ILE A 29 20.73 6.39 -7.75
CA ILE A 29 19.88 6.55 -6.56
C ILE A 29 18.87 5.40 -6.48
N PRO A 30 18.57 4.87 -5.27
CA PRO A 30 17.70 3.71 -5.10
C PRO A 30 16.22 4.00 -5.44
N SER A 31 15.45 2.94 -5.69
CA SER A 31 13.99 3.02 -5.75
C SER A 31 13.43 3.32 -4.37
N GLY A 32 12.41 4.18 -4.29
CA GLY A 32 11.76 4.60 -3.05
C GLY A 32 10.31 4.11 -2.95
N VAL A 33 9.89 3.69 -1.77
CA VAL A 33 8.52 3.20 -1.51
C VAL A 33 7.94 3.94 -0.32
N MET A 34 6.76 4.54 -0.50
CA MET A 34 6.04 5.19 0.57
C MET A 34 5.34 4.15 1.45
N ILE A 35 5.58 4.20 2.76
CA ILE A 35 5.00 3.25 3.73
C ILE A 35 4.42 3.99 4.94
N PRO A 36 3.30 3.51 5.50
CA PRO A 36 2.68 4.13 6.67
C PRO A 36 3.54 3.94 7.93
N ILE A 37 3.37 4.84 8.89
CA ILE A 37 3.84 4.69 10.27
C ILE A 37 2.66 5.00 11.20
N PRO A 38 2.28 4.09 12.12
CA PRO A 38 2.81 2.73 12.30
C PRO A 38 2.41 1.78 11.16
N GLN A 39 3.11 0.64 11.04
CA GLN A 39 2.81 -0.37 10.00
C GLN A 39 3.09 -1.81 10.43
N TYR A 40 2.61 -2.74 9.59
CA TYR A 40 3.04 -4.13 9.61
C TYR A 40 4.53 -4.26 9.17
N PRO A 41 5.43 -4.83 10.00
CA PRO A 41 6.88 -4.79 9.77
C PRO A 41 7.42 -5.42 8.46
N LEU A 42 6.60 -6.21 7.76
CA LEU A 42 6.97 -6.87 6.51
C LEU A 42 7.55 -5.89 5.49
N TYR A 43 6.88 -4.74 5.28
CA TYR A 43 7.31 -3.77 4.27
C TYR A 43 8.69 -3.18 4.59
N SER A 44 8.93 -2.77 5.84
CA SER A 44 10.24 -2.21 6.22
C SER A 44 11.36 -3.24 6.05
N ALA A 45 11.08 -4.50 6.41
CA ALA A 45 12.04 -5.58 6.26
C ALA A 45 12.37 -5.84 4.78
N THR A 46 11.35 -5.99 3.93
CA THR A 46 11.54 -6.26 2.49
C THR A 46 12.16 -5.08 1.75
N ILE A 47 11.78 -3.84 2.05
CA ILE A 47 12.40 -2.64 1.48
C ILE A 47 13.90 -2.61 1.78
N THR A 48 14.27 -2.92 3.03
CA THR A 48 15.67 -2.97 3.46
C THR A 48 16.42 -4.12 2.78
N GLU A 49 15.82 -5.32 2.74
CA GLU A 49 16.37 -6.51 2.08
C GLU A 49 16.67 -6.24 0.59
N TYR A 50 15.83 -5.46 -0.07
CA TYR A 50 15.96 -5.12 -1.48
C TYR A 50 16.80 -3.89 -1.76
N GLY A 51 17.38 -3.23 -0.74
CA GLY A 51 18.20 -2.03 -0.91
C GLY A 51 17.41 -0.77 -1.32
N MET A 52 16.08 -0.79 -1.14
CA MET A 52 15.19 0.31 -1.47
C MET A 52 15.14 1.36 -0.35
N TYR A 53 14.69 2.57 -0.68
CA TYR A 53 14.56 3.67 0.28
C TYR A 53 13.14 3.76 0.86
N PRO A 54 12.95 3.64 2.18
CA PRO A 54 11.65 3.84 2.81
C PRO A 54 11.30 5.34 2.88
N ILE A 55 10.15 5.71 2.32
CA ILE A 55 9.57 7.05 2.40
C ILE A 55 8.44 7.01 3.43
N ASN A 56 8.76 7.27 4.68
CA ASN A 56 7.80 7.10 5.78
C ASN A 56 6.78 8.25 5.79
N TYR A 57 5.49 7.92 5.77
CA TYR A 57 4.41 8.89 6.02
C TYR A 57 3.66 8.50 7.29
N TYR A 58 3.24 9.49 8.07
CA TYR A 58 2.63 9.26 9.37
C TYR A 58 1.11 9.28 9.28
N LEU A 59 0.47 8.31 9.93
CA LEU A 59 -0.98 8.30 10.08
C LEU A 59 -1.39 9.27 11.19
N ASP A 60 -2.56 9.90 11.04
CA ASP A 60 -3.05 10.91 11.98
C ASP A 60 -3.78 10.24 13.15
N GLU A 61 -3.07 10.04 14.26
CA GLU A 61 -3.59 9.39 15.48
C GLU A 61 -4.82 10.12 16.04
N ASP A 62 -4.80 11.46 16.07
CA ASP A 62 -5.88 12.29 16.60
C ASP A 62 -7.14 12.22 15.72
N ASN A 63 -6.97 11.91 14.43
CA ASN A 63 -8.06 11.73 13.47
C ASN A 63 -8.21 10.26 13.04
N GLN A 64 -8.33 9.35 14.01
CA GLN A 64 -8.66 7.93 13.84
C GLN A 64 -7.69 7.18 12.90
N TRP A 65 -6.40 7.51 12.94
CA TRP A 65 -5.37 6.96 12.06
C TRP A 65 -5.71 7.11 10.57
N SER A 66 -6.39 8.20 10.23
CA SER A 66 -6.67 8.56 8.84
C SER A 66 -5.39 8.97 8.12
N LEU A 67 -5.44 8.89 6.78
CA LEU A 67 -4.32 9.24 5.94
C LEU A 67 -4.47 10.67 5.43
N ASN A 68 -3.51 11.54 5.73
CA ASN A 68 -3.52 12.94 5.33
C ASN A 68 -2.70 13.17 4.05
N ILE A 69 -3.30 13.82 3.04
CA ILE A 69 -2.63 14.10 1.75
C ILE A 69 -1.47 15.09 1.89
N ASP A 70 -1.56 16.06 2.79
CA ASP A 70 -0.48 17.02 3.00
C ASP A 70 0.72 16.36 3.69
N GLU A 71 0.48 15.37 4.53
CA GLU A 71 1.53 14.50 5.07
C GLU A 71 2.19 13.64 3.98
N LEU A 72 1.40 13.05 3.07
CA LEU A 72 1.97 12.34 1.90
C LEU A 72 2.86 13.27 1.06
N LYS A 73 2.39 14.50 0.78
CA LYS A 73 3.17 15.50 0.04
C LYS A 73 4.45 15.87 0.77
N ARG A 74 4.40 16.09 2.10
CA ARG A 74 5.56 16.40 2.92
C ARG A 74 6.60 15.28 2.82
N SER A 75 6.18 14.05 3.07
CA SER A 75 7.04 12.86 3.03
C SER A 75 7.69 12.65 1.65
N LEU A 76 6.90 12.76 0.57
CA LEU A 76 7.40 12.67 -0.80
C LEU A 76 8.37 13.80 -1.17
N ASN A 77 8.14 15.01 -0.65
CA ASN A 77 9.06 16.14 -0.88
C ASN A 77 10.39 15.94 -0.16
N GLU A 78 10.38 15.42 1.07
CA GLU A 78 11.60 15.15 1.85
C GLU A 78 12.46 14.02 1.30
N SER A 79 11.88 13.14 0.47
CA SER A 79 12.61 12.06 -0.19
C SER A 79 13.33 12.50 -1.48
N LYS A 80 13.08 13.72 -1.97
CA LYS A 80 13.68 14.25 -3.20
C LYS A 80 15.21 14.23 -3.09
N GLY A 81 15.86 13.71 -4.14
CA GLY A 81 17.32 13.58 -4.20
C GLY A 81 17.89 12.39 -3.42
N LYS A 82 17.09 11.71 -2.57
CA LYS A 82 17.52 10.52 -1.81
C LYS A 82 17.14 9.21 -2.51
N CYS A 83 16.05 9.23 -3.28
CA CYS A 83 15.55 8.07 -4.01
C CYS A 83 14.66 8.50 -5.19
N LYS A 84 14.25 7.53 -6.01
CA LYS A 84 13.18 7.68 -7.00
C LYS A 84 11.91 7.04 -6.47
N PRO A 85 10.91 7.81 -6.00
CA PRO A 85 9.63 7.28 -5.56
C PRO A 85 8.98 6.44 -6.67
N LYS A 86 8.55 5.21 -6.35
CA LYS A 86 7.94 4.26 -7.30
C LYS A 86 6.54 3.83 -6.90
N ALA A 87 6.28 3.71 -5.61
CA ALA A 87 5.02 3.18 -5.11
C ALA A 87 4.62 3.81 -3.78
N ILE A 88 3.32 3.73 -3.49
CA ILE A 88 2.73 3.95 -2.18
C ILE A 88 2.03 2.67 -1.72
N VAL A 89 2.37 2.23 -0.51
CA VAL A 89 1.69 1.14 0.18
C VAL A 89 0.58 1.74 1.02
N VAL A 90 -0.63 1.20 0.90
CA VAL A 90 -1.76 1.55 1.77
C VAL A 90 -2.31 0.28 2.40
N ILE A 91 -2.38 0.24 3.72
CA ILE A 91 -2.91 -0.90 4.48
C ILE A 91 -4.31 -0.52 4.95
N ASN A 92 -5.34 -1.16 4.37
CA ASN A 92 -6.74 -0.87 4.66
C ASN A 92 -7.60 -2.14 4.59
N PRO A 93 -8.20 -2.59 5.71
CA PRO A 93 -8.12 -2.03 7.06
C PRO A 93 -6.71 -2.07 7.67
N GLY A 94 -6.40 -1.06 8.48
CA GLY A 94 -5.07 -0.80 9.01
C GLY A 94 -4.60 -1.84 10.05
N ASN A 95 -3.32 -2.20 9.98
CA ASN A 95 -2.63 -3.03 10.97
C ASN A 95 -1.33 -2.33 11.38
N PRO A 96 -1.14 -1.92 12.65
CA PRO A 96 -1.91 -2.31 13.84
C PRO A 96 -3.08 -1.38 14.22
N THR A 97 -3.38 -0.36 13.43
CA THR A 97 -4.28 0.75 13.82
C THR A 97 -5.77 0.40 13.86
N GLY A 98 -6.20 -0.61 13.10
CA GLY A 98 -7.61 -0.97 12.95
C GLY A 98 -8.45 0.04 12.17
N SER A 99 -7.83 1.07 11.57
CA SER A 99 -8.56 2.10 10.82
C SER A 99 -9.14 1.58 9.52
N VAL A 100 -10.32 2.10 9.14
CA VAL A 100 -10.97 1.81 7.86
C VAL A 100 -11.10 3.12 7.09
N LEU A 101 -10.48 3.18 5.92
CA LEU A 101 -10.46 4.41 5.12
C LEU A 101 -11.83 4.69 4.51
N THR A 102 -12.22 5.96 4.56
CA THR A 102 -13.43 6.43 3.87
C THR A 102 -13.23 6.44 2.36
N ARG A 103 -14.33 6.33 1.60
CA ARG A 103 -14.30 6.47 0.13
C ARG A 103 -13.56 7.73 -0.32
N LYS A 104 -13.88 8.87 0.29
CA LYS A 104 -13.25 10.18 -0.02
C LYS A 104 -11.74 10.11 0.13
N ASN A 105 -11.25 9.49 1.20
CA ASN A 105 -9.83 9.38 1.46
C ASN A 105 -9.12 8.48 0.44
N ILE A 106 -9.75 7.38 0.02
CA ILE A 106 -9.25 6.52 -1.06
C ILE A 106 -9.19 7.29 -2.40
N GLU A 107 -10.21 8.08 -2.73
CA GLU A 107 -10.23 8.93 -3.93
C GLU A 107 -9.06 9.93 -3.90
N ASP A 108 -8.86 10.61 -2.78
CA ASP A 108 -7.77 11.58 -2.61
C ASP A 108 -6.39 10.91 -2.74
N ILE A 109 -6.20 9.70 -2.22
CA ILE A 109 -4.97 8.91 -2.38
C ILE A 109 -4.75 8.51 -3.84
N ILE A 110 -5.79 8.06 -4.55
CA ILE A 110 -5.70 7.72 -5.98
C ILE A 110 -5.25 8.93 -6.80
N HIS A 111 -5.84 10.10 -6.55
CA HIS A 111 -5.44 11.33 -7.23
C HIS A 111 -4.00 11.73 -6.89
N PHE A 112 -3.59 11.63 -5.63
CA PHE A 112 -2.20 11.87 -5.22
C PHE A 112 -1.23 10.92 -5.93
N ALA A 113 -1.52 9.62 -5.95
CA ALA A 113 -0.66 8.62 -6.59
C ALA A 113 -0.56 8.88 -8.10
N LYS A 114 -1.67 9.21 -8.77
CA LYS A 114 -1.69 9.54 -10.21
C LYS A 114 -0.85 10.77 -10.53
N GLN A 115 -1.01 11.85 -9.77
CA GLN A 115 -0.24 13.08 -9.96
C GLN A 115 1.27 12.86 -9.83
N ASN A 116 1.68 11.93 -8.95
CA ASN A 116 3.07 11.63 -8.66
C ASN A 116 3.61 10.38 -9.38
N ARG A 117 2.80 9.74 -10.25
CA ARG A 117 3.13 8.51 -10.98
C ARG A 117 3.61 7.38 -10.06
N LEU A 118 2.88 7.15 -8.98
CA LEU A 118 3.15 6.10 -8.01
C LEU A 118 2.22 4.91 -8.26
N LEU A 119 2.78 3.70 -8.31
CA LEU A 119 2.01 2.46 -8.17
C LEU A 119 1.33 2.44 -6.80
N ILE A 120 0.05 2.09 -6.75
CA ILE A 120 -0.64 1.82 -5.49
C ILE A 120 -0.51 0.34 -5.16
N ILE A 121 0.05 0.01 -4.00
CA ILE A 121 -0.02 -1.33 -3.40
C ILE A 121 -1.07 -1.26 -2.30
N ALA A 122 -2.27 -1.80 -2.58
CA ALA A 122 -3.39 -1.81 -1.63
C ALA A 122 -3.40 -3.15 -0.88
N ASP A 123 -2.97 -3.14 0.37
CA ASP A 123 -3.00 -4.28 1.28
C ASP A 123 -4.38 -4.36 1.94
N GLU A 124 -5.23 -5.22 1.38
CA GLU A 124 -6.65 -5.34 1.71
C GLU A 124 -6.94 -6.69 2.39
N VAL A 125 -5.95 -7.28 3.07
CA VAL A 125 -6.06 -8.62 3.69
C VAL A 125 -7.11 -8.68 4.81
N TYR A 126 -7.43 -7.55 5.44
CA TYR A 126 -8.45 -7.46 6.49
C TYR A 126 -9.82 -6.97 5.98
N GLN A 127 -10.07 -6.97 4.67
CA GLN A 127 -11.31 -6.43 4.07
C GLN A 127 -12.62 -6.99 4.64
N HIS A 128 -12.59 -8.17 5.27
CA HIS A 128 -13.75 -8.81 5.90
C HIS A 128 -13.85 -8.57 7.42
N ASN A 129 -12.90 -7.85 8.02
CA ASN A 129 -12.82 -7.55 9.45
C ASN A 129 -13.25 -6.12 9.75
N ILE A 130 -14.48 -5.78 9.37
CA ILE A 130 -15.07 -4.45 9.61
C ILE A 130 -16.11 -4.59 10.71
N TRP A 131 -15.89 -3.89 11.83
CA TRP A 131 -16.87 -3.81 12.92
C TRP A 131 -17.72 -2.55 12.81
N ASP A 132 -17.08 -1.41 12.52
CA ASP A 132 -17.72 -0.13 12.30
C ASP A 132 -17.30 0.44 10.94
N GLY A 133 -18.29 0.93 10.17
CA GLY A 133 -18.07 1.51 8.84
C GLY A 133 -18.28 0.52 7.68
N GLU A 134 -17.78 0.89 6.51
CA GLU A 134 -17.88 0.11 5.27
C GLU A 134 -16.50 0.03 4.61
N PHE A 135 -16.13 -1.16 4.13
CA PHE A 135 -14.91 -1.34 3.35
C PHE A 135 -15.15 -0.98 1.88
N PHE A 136 -14.29 -0.13 1.34
CA PHE A 136 -14.21 0.14 -0.10
C PHE A 136 -12.87 -0.35 -0.61
N SER A 137 -12.89 -1.22 -1.62
CA SER A 137 -11.65 -1.62 -2.28
C SER A 137 -11.13 -0.49 -3.18
N PHE A 138 -9.80 -0.35 -3.23
CA PHE A 138 -9.15 0.56 -4.17
C PHE A 138 -9.56 0.26 -5.61
N LYS A 139 -9.72 -1.02 -5.97
CA LYS A 139 -10.15 -1.41 -7.32
C LYS A 139 -11.55 -0.89 -7.67
N LYS A 140 -12.50 -0.93 -6.73
CA LYS A 140 -13.86 -0.40 -6.93
C LYS A 140 -13.82 1.11 -7.14
N ILE A 141 -13.15 1.83 -6.24
CA ILE A 141 -13.08 3.30 -6.32
C ILE A 141 -12.34 3.76 -7.58
N LEU A 142 -11.24 3.09 -7.95
CA LEU A 142 -10.52 3.37 -9.18
C LEU A 142 -11.40 3.22 -10.42
N HIS A 143 -12.21 2.15 -10.47
CA HIS A 143 -13.16 1.93 -11.55
C HIS A 143 -14.26 3.01 -11.58
N ASP A 144 -14.81 3.38 -10.41
CA ASP A 144 -15.84 4.43 -10.31
C ASP A 144 -15.33 5.80 -10.77
N LEU A 145 -14.06 6.12 -10.49
CA LEU A 145 -13.40 7.35 -10.94
C LEU A 145 -13.03 7.32 -12.43
N ASN A 146 -13.04 6.14 -13.06
CA ASN A 146 -12.57 5.92 -14.43
C ASN A 146 -11.13 6.43 -14.64
N GLU A 147 -10.26 6.13 -13.68
CA GLU A 147 -8.86 6.56 -13.70
C GLU A 147 -7.93 5.42 -14.12
N ASP A 148 -6.90 5.76 -14.90
CA ASP A 148 -5.87 4.82 -15.34
C ASP A 148 -4.59 5.03 -14.52
N ILE A 149 -4.40 4.15 -13.53
CA ILE A 149 -3.22 4.10 -12.67
C ILE A 149 -2.87 2.64 -12.37
N GLU A 150 -1.59 2.37 -12.18
CA GLU A 150 -1.11 1.08 -11.74
C GLU A 150 -1.59 0.79 -10.30
N LEU A 151 -2.25 -0.35 -10.12
CA LEU A 151 -2.77 -0.81 -8.83
C LEU A 151 -2.47 -2.31 -8.66
N ALA A 152 -1.86 -2.66 -7.54
CA ALA A 152 -1.73 -4.02 -7.05
C ALA A 152 -2.53 -4.15 -5.74
N SER A 153 -3.74 -4.72 -5.82
CA SER A 153 -4.53 -5.10 -4.65
C SER A 153 -4.12 -6.50 -4.16
N VAL A 154 -3.82 -6.62 -2.87
CA VAL A 154 -3.37 -7.88 -2.24
C VAL A 154 -4.41 -8.34 -1.22
N MET A 155 -4.70 -9.64 -1.26
CA MET A 155 -5.62 -10.34 -0.36
C MET A 155 -4.96 -11.63 0.12
N SER A 156 -5.45 -12.22 1.21
CA SER A 156 -4.98 -13.52 1.70
C SER A 156 -6.11 -14.31 2.35
N ALA A 157 -6.06 -15.63 2.17
CA ALA A 157 -6.90 -16.61 2.87
C ALA A 157 -6.53 -16.78 4.35
N SER A 158 -5.45 -16.14 4.84
CA SER A 158 -4.97 -16.31 6.22
C SER A 158 -5.69 -15.42 7.24
N LYS A 159 -6.50 -14.45 6.82
CA LYS A 159 -7.09 -13.41 7.69
C LYS A 159 -8.61 -13.42 7.60
N GLY A 160 -9.26 -12.84 8.62
CA GLY A 160 -10.72 -12.84 8.76
C GLY A 160 -11.28 -14.09 9.43
N PHE A 161 -12.60 -14.10 9.58
CA PHE A 161 -13.33 -15.24 10.16
C PHE A 161 -13.24 -16.51 9.30
N MET A 162 -12.85 -16.35 8.02
CA MET A 162 -12.56 -17.42 7.07
C MET A 162 -11.08 -17.84 7.08
N GLY A 163 -10.27 -17.27 7.99
CA GLY A 163 -8.82 -17.34 7.94
C GLY A 163 -8.25 -18.72 8.31
N GLU A 164 -7.43 -19.28 7.42
CA GLU A 164 -6.67 -20.51 7.67
C GLU A 164 -5.16 -20.23 7.58
N CYS A 165 -4.56 -19.66 8.64
CA CYS A 165 -3.14 -19.28 8.66
C CYS A 165 -2.13 -20.41 8.32
N GLY A 166 -2.53 -21.68 8.45
CA GLY A 166 -1.71 -22.84 8.09
C GLY A 166 -1.71 -23.16 6.59
N LEU A 167 -2.77 -22.75 5.88
CA LEU A 167 -2.94 -22.95 4.45
C LEU A 167 -2.61 -21.61 3.76
N ARG A 168 -1.37 -21.51 3.28
CA ARG A 168 -0.80 -20.26 2.74
C ARG A 168 -1.39 -19.90 1.36
N GLY A 169 -2.55 -19.26 1.36
CA GLY A 169 -3.20 -18.65 0.19
C GLY A 169 -3.68 -17.22 0.43
#